data_AF-A0A949P460-F1
#
_entry.id   AF-A0A949P460-F1
#
_cell.length_a   1.000
_cell.length_b   1.000
_cell.length_c   1.000
_cell.angle_alpha   90.00
_cell.angle_beta   90.00
_cell.angle_gamma   90.00
#
_symmetry.space_group_name_H-M   'P 1'
#
loop_
_entity.id
_entity.type
_entity.pdbx_description
1 polymer ?
#
loop_
_entity_poly.entity_id
_entity_poly.type
_entity_poly.pdbx_seq_one_letter_code
_entity_poly.pdbx_strand_id
1 'polypeptide(L)'
;MDEQRRVAYLNGIGIPVWFATNPLEGALPTPVMTFDTQVEVPVCDDAPCQQETHPRALISPVSEIRGEAPLLGARIEAQVDKPVEEPPRALITHSLHISFAKICVEGGILILAELGDDRAPGFSATESRLLRGILNAINLSPSSQGSLDSQVARWPQSKGNNLPTDTKAAGEFLHAYLDAQAQRSNFEVLLLLGDKLKEAYVFSEEEQGPKLTVNSKIMGSSLLGMLQTPSKKAELWDNIKHLGKYGHTD
;
A
#
# COMPACT_ATOMS: atom_id res chain seq x y z
N MET A 1 -34.94 2.48 -10.73
CA MET A 1 -34.35 3.77 -11.15
C MET A 1 -33.56 3.49 -12.42
N ASP A 2 -33.73 4.28 -13.49
CA ASP A 2 -33.09 4.05 -14.79
C ASP A 2 -31.60 4.42 -14.72
N GLU A 3 -30.72 3.46 -15.02
CA GLU A 3 -29.26 3.60 -14.94
C GLU A 3 -28.75 4.73 -15.84
N GLN A 4 -29.39 4.96 -16.99
CA GLN A 4 -29.05 6.07 -17.87
C GLN A 4 -29.29 7.43 -17.21
N ARG A 5 -30.36 7.56 -16.43
CA ARG A 5 -30.67 8.79 -15.68
C ARG A 5 -29.66 9.02 -14.55
N ARG A 6 -29.24 7.95 -13.86
CA ARG A 6 -28.20 8.03 -12.82
C ARG A 6 -26.87 8.51 -13.40
N VAL A 7 -26.45 7.95 -14.54
CA VAL A 7 -25.22 8.34 -15.24
C VAL A 7 -25.29 9.79 -15.72
N ALA A 8 -26.41 10.22 -16.31
CA ALA A 8 -26.60 11.60 -16.75
C ALA A 8 -26.53 12.59 -15.57
N TYR A 9 -27.13 12.24 -14.43
CA TYR A 9 -27.06 13.05 -13.23
C TYR A 9 -25.62 13.18 -12.71
N LEU A 10 -24.89 12.06 -12.58
CA LEU A 10 -23.51 12.04 -12.11
C LEU A 10 -22.58 12.87 -13.01
N ASN A 11 -22.73 12.72 -14.33
CA ASN A 11 -22.01 13.55 -15.29
C ASN A 11 -22.38 15.04 -15.15
N GLY A 12 -23.67 15.36 -14.91
CA GLY A 12 -24.16 16.73 -14.71
C GLY A 12 -23.60 17.43 -13.48
N ILE A 13 -23.24 16.68 -12.44
CA ILE A 13 -22.56 17.20 -11.23
C ILE A 13 -21.03 17.05 -11.30
N GLY A 14 -20.48 16.72 -12.47
CA GLY A 14 -19.03 16.64 -12.70
C GLY A 14 -18.35 15.39 -12.13
N ILE A 15 -19.11 14.34 -11.80
CA ILE A 15 -18.56 13.05 -11.36
C ILE A 15 -18.44 12.12 -12.58
N PRO A 16 -17.23 11.89 -13.10
CA PRO A 16 -17.04 10.98 -14.23
C PRO A 16 -17.32 9.54 -13.77
N VAL A 17 -18.28 8.88 -14.43
CA VAL A 17 -18.55 7.47 -14.21
C VAL A 17 -17.65 6.64 -15.13
N TRP A 18 -16.65 5.98 -14.55
CA TRP A 18 -15.75 5.11 -15.30
C TRP A 18 -16.27 3.68 -15.30
N PHE A 19 -16.37 3.08 -16.50
CA PHE A 19 -16.69 1.68 -16.68
C PHE A 19 -15.53 1.01 -17.44
N ALA A 20 -15.09 -0.15 -16.99
CA ALA A 20 -14.17 -0.97 -17.78
C ALA A 20 -14.94 -1.49 -19.01
N THR A 21 -14.55 -1.05 -20.21
CA THR A 21 -15.24 -1.43 -21.46
C THR A 21 -14.81 -2.78 -22.00
N ASN A 22 -13.63 -3.27 -21.62
CA ASN A 22 -13.09 -4.56 -22.02
C ASN A 22 -12.72 -5.39 -20.78
N PRO A 23 -13.05 -6.70 -20.75
CA PRO A 23 -12.53 -7.59 -19.73
C PRO A 23 -11.00 -7.71 -19.85
N LEU A 24 -10.31 -7.79 -18.71
CA LEU A 24 -8.88 -8.05 -18.69
C LEU A 24 -8.63 -9.48 -19.19
N GLU A 25 -7.65 -9.63 -20.09
CA GLU A 25 -7.28 -10.94 -20.62
C GLU A 25 -6.83 -11.87 -19.48
N GLY A 26 -7.43 -13.06 -19.40
CA GLY A 26 -7.16 -14.04 -18.34
C GLY A 26 -7.85 -13.78 -17.01
N ALA A 27 -8.58 -12.67 -16.84
CA ALA A 27 -9.37 -12.42 -15.63
C ALA A 27 -10.65 -13.27 -15.66
N LEU A 28 -11.04 -13.78 -14.49
CA LEU A 28 -12.32 -14.47 -14.36
C LEU A 28 -13.50 -13.55 -14.66
N PRO A 29 -14.62 -14.09 -15.19
CA PRO A 29 -15.85 -13.33 -15.34
C PRO A 29 -16.36 -12.86 -13.97
N THR A 30 -16.86 -11.64 -13.89
CA THR A 30 -17.47 -11.11 -12.66
C THR A 30 -18.66 -11.99 -12.26
N PRO A 31 -18.74 -12.46 -11.00
CA PRO A 31 -19.88 -13.25 -10.54
C PRO A 31 -21.15 -12.40 -10.55
N VAL A 32 -22.22 -12.93 -11.13
CA VAL A 32 -23.54 -12.28 -11.12
C VAL A 32 -24.10 -12.40 -9.71
N MET A 33 -24.12 -11.30 -8.96
CA MET A 33 -24.81 -11.25 -7.67
C MET A 33 -26.28 -10.91 -7.88
N THR A 34 -27.15 -11.87 -7.61
CA THR A 34 -28.59 -11.66 -7.51
C THR A 34 -28.89 -10.96 -6.19
N PHE A 35 -29.28 -9.69 -6.24
CA PHE A 35 -29.80 -9.01 -5.06
C PHE A 35 -31.28 -9.39 -4.93
N ASP A 36 -31.59 -10.29 -3.99
CA ASP A 36 -32.98 -10.54 -3.61
C ASP A 36 -33.56 -9.25 -3.06
N THR A 37 -34.40 -8.60 -3.87
CA THR A 37 -35.08 -7.37 -3.48
C THR A 37 -36.24 -7.76 -2.58
N GLN A 38 -35.94 -8.04 -1.32
CA GLN A 38 -36.94 -8.07 -0.25
C GLN A 38 -36.77 -6.79 0.59
N VAL A 39 -37.37 -5.71 0.09
CA VAL A 39 -37.72 -4.57 0.95
C VAL A 39 -39.24 -4.61 1.08
N GLU A 40 -39.71 -5.33 2.08
CA GLU A 40 -41.05 -5.14 2.60
C GLU A 40 -41.03 -3.78 3.30
N VAL A 41 -41.49 -2.75 2.59
CA VAL A 41 -41.60 -1.40 3.12
C VAL A 41 -42.73 -1.43 4.16
N PRO A 42 -42.49 -1.16 5.46
CA PRO A 42 -43.60 -0.91 6.35
C PRO A 42 -44.27 0.39 5.87
N VAL A 43 -45.54 0.28 5.49
CA VAL A 43 -46.42 1.41 5.21
C VAL A 43 -46.50 2.23 6.49
N CYS A 44 -45.83 3.38 6.52
CA CYS A 44 -46.05 4.40 7.54
C CYS A 44 -47.26 5.20 7.07
N ASP A 45 -48.39 5.01 7.74
CA ASP A 45 -49.60 5.80 7.55
C ASP A 45 -49.32 7.29 7.81
N ASP A 46 -49.85 8.12 6.91
CA ASP A 46 -49.81 9.58 6.93
C ASP A 46 -50.53 10.16 8.17
N ALA A 47 -49.84 11.04 8.90
CA ALA A 47 -50.44 12.10 9.72
C ALA A 47 -49.48 13.30 9.90
N PRO A 48 -49.99 14.53 10.07
CA PRO A 48 -49.53 15.69 9.31
C PRO A 48 -48.34 16.49 9.90
N CYS A 49 -47.66 17.13 8.95
CA CYS A 49 -46.63 18.16 9.07
C CYS A 49 -47.01 19.29 10.05
N GLN A 50 -46.15 19.56 11.04
CA GLN A 50 -46.09 20.87 11.69
C GLN A 50 -44.73 21.51 11.41
N GLN A 51 -44.80 22.60 10.67
CA GLN A 51 -43.73 23.55 10.46
C GLN A 51 -43.53 24.36 11.74
N GLU A 52 -42.32 24.37 12.30
CA GLU A 52 -41.89 25.47 13.15
C GLU A 52 -40.64 26.14 12.55
N THR A 53 -40.90 27.37 12.12
CA THR A 53 -40.01 28.40 11.62
C THR A 53 -39.13 29.00 12.73
N HIS A 54 -37.80 28.92 12.54
CA HIS A 54 -36.74 29.92 12.86
C HIS A 54 -36.57 30.44 14.32
N PRO A 55 -35.37 30.91 14.77
CA PRO A 55 -34.43 31.70 13.97
C PRO A 55 -32.91 31.48 14.15
N ARG A 56 -32.25 31.95 13.10
CA ARG A 56 -30.86 32.39 12.93
C ARG A 56 -30.39 33.31 14.07
N ALA A 57 -29.25 33.00 14.69
CA ALA A 57 -28.49 33.97 15.49
C ALA A 57 -27.33 34.53 14.63
N LEU A 58 -27.41 35.84 14.37
CA LEU A 58 -26.36 36.66 13.77
C LEU A 58 -25.37 37.13 14.86
N ILE A 59 -24.08 36.89 14.60
CA ILE A 59 -22.91 37.80 14.68
C ILE A 59 -22.89 38.87 15.80
N SER A 60 -21.78 38.91 16.58
CA SER A 60 -20.86 40.07 16.72
C SER A 60 -19.92 40.00 17.94
N PRO A 61 -18.80 40.78 17.97
CA PRO A 61 -17.46 40.25 18.24
C PRO A 61 -16.72 40.97 19.41
N VAL A 62 -15.38 40.81 19.43
CA VAL A 62 -14.33 41.60 20.11
C VAL A 62 -13.78 40.99 21.40
N SER A 63 -12.51 40.56 21.37
CA SER A 63 -11.48 41.29 22.10
C SER A 63 -10.07 40.94 21.62
N GLU A 64 -9.46 41.99 21.09
CA GLU A 64 -8.09 42.17 20.64
C GLU A 64 -7.19 42.34 21.87
N ILE A 65 -6.12 41.54 22.02
CA ILE A 65 -4.99 41.90 22.88
C ILE A 65 -3.69 41.71 22.10
N ARG A 66 -3.17 42.87 21.71
CA ARG A 66 -1.87 43.18 21.15
C ARG A 66 -0.77 42.97 22.19
N GLY A 67 0.32 42.34 21.79
CA GLY A 67 1.58 42.28 22.53
C GLY A 67 2.75 42.24 21.56
N GLU A 68 3.38 43.40 21.35
CA GLU A 68 4.59 43.60 20.54
C GLU A 68 5.87 43.29 21.33
N ALA A 69 6.84 42.64 20.64
CA ALA A 69 8.31 42.83 20.68
C ALA A 69 9.11 42.41 21.95
N PRO A 70 10.44 42.10 21.86
CA PRO A 70 11.39 42.54 20.83
C PRO A 70 12.41 41.52 20.26
N LEU A 71 12.93 41.93 19.09
CA LEU A 71 14.17 41.50 18.43
C LEU A 71 15.41 42.10 19.12
N LEU A 72 16.40 41.26 19.43
CA LEU A 72 17.83 41.58 19.63
C LEU A 72 18.57 40.24 19.50
N GLY A 73 19.54 40.00 18.62
CA GLY A 73 20.64 40.85 18.20
C GLY A 73 21.89 40.47 19.01
N ALA A 74 22.61 39.42 18.61
CA ALA A 74 23.95 39.13 19.14
C ALA A 74 24.83 38.41 18.10
N ARG A 75 25.62 39.26 17.44
CA ARG A 75 26.83 39.00 16.66
C ARG A 75 27.89 38.34 17.54
N ILE A 76 28.53 37.26 17.08
CA ILE A 76 29.85 36.84 17.57
C ILE A 76 30.75 36.70 16.34
N GLU A 77 31.80 37.53 16.34
CA GLU A 77 32.90 37.50 15.39
C GLU A 77 33.99 36.52 15.85
N ALA A 78 34.53 35.80 14.87
CA ALA A 78 35.92 35.40 14.67
C ALA A 78 36.75 34.80 15.83
N GLN A 79 37.14 33.53 15.65
CA GLN A 79 38.50 33.08 15.98
C GLN A 79 39.08 32.25 14.82
N VAL A 80 40.39 32.41 14.64
CA VAL A 80 41.24 32.09 13.49
C VAL A 80 42.13 30.87 13.79
N ASP A 81 42.38 30.08 12.74
CA ASP A 81 43.47 29.10 12.46
C ASP A 81 43.70 27.86 13.35
N LYS A 82 43.47 26.65 12.80
CA LYS A 82 44.50 25.70 12.31
C LYS A 82 43.89 24.40 11.71
N PRO A 83 44.67 23.57 10.98
CA PRO A 83 44.39 23.15 9.60
C PRO A 83 43.27 22.12 9.46
N VAL A 84 42.51 22.28 8.38
CA VAL A 84 41.44 21.40 7.93
C VAL A 84 42.04 20.04 7.53
N GLU A 85 41.91 19.08 8.44
CA GLU A 85 41.90 17.67 8.11
C GLU A 85 40.64 17.44 7.25
N GLU A 86 40.82 17.01 6.00
CA GLU A 86 39.70 16.66 5.11
C GLU A 86 38.77 15.71 5.86
N PRO A 87 37.48 16.04 6.04
CA PRO A 87 36.55 15.05 6.57
C PRO A 87 36.54 13.88 5.58
N PRO A 88 36.57 12.62 6.05
CA PRO A 88 36.40 11.49 5.15
C PRO A 88 35.10 11.75 4.40
N ARG A 89 35.17 11.73 3.06
CA ARG A 89 33.98 11.79 2.19
C ARG A 89 32.94 10.87 2.81
N ALA A 90 31.94 11.45 3.48
CA ALA A 90 30.84 10.71 4.01
C ALA A 90 30.17 10.11 2.78
N LEU A 91 30.42 8.82 2.54
CA LEU A 91 29.64 8.04 1.63
C LEU A 91 28.20 8.27 2.07
N ILE A 92 27.40 8.90 1.22
CA ILE A 92 25.99 9.15 1.49
C ILE A 92 25.34 7.77 1.47
N THR A 93 25.36 7.09 2.61
CA THR A 93 24.65 5.82 2.79
C THR A 93 23.17 6.15 2.87
N HIS A 94 22.44 5.86 1.80
CA HIS A 94 21.00 6.03 1.77
C HIS A 94 20.38 5.05 2.79
N SER A 95 19.79 5.60 3.86
CA SER A 95 19.09 4.78 4.84
C SER A 95 17.80 4.23 4.22
N LEU A 96 17.71 2.92 4.06
CA LEU A 96 16.54 2.27 3.47
C LEU A 96 15.68 1.65 4.58
N HIS A 97 14.47 2.20 4.73
CA HIS A 97 13.46 1.67 5.65
C HIS A 97 12.37 0.96 4.84
N ILE A 98 12.06 -0.26 5.24
CA ILE A 98 11.12 -1.13 4.54
C ILE A 98 10.16 -1.72 5.55
N SER A 99 8.87 -1.57 5.30
CA SER A 99 7.82 -2.30 6.02
C SER A 99 6.96 -3.03 5.03
N PHE A 100 6.72 -4.32 5.28
CA PHE A 100 5.96 -5.15 4.36
C PHE A 100 5.14 -6.20 5.11
N ALA A 101 4.02 -6.59 4.54
CA ALA A 101 3.24 -7.71 5.01
C ALA A 101 3.58 -8.96 4.20
N LYS A 102 3.64 -10.08 4.91
CA LYS A 102 3.74 -11.42 4.33
C LYS A 102 2.35 -12.00 4.18
N ILE A 103 2.03 -12.47 2.97
CA ILE A 103 0.80 -13.20 2.67
C ILE A 103 1.18 -14.54 2.04
N CYS A 104 0.74 -15.62 2.68
CA CYS A 104 0.79 -16.94 2.08
C CYS A 104 -0.55 -17.20 1.38
N VAL A 105 -0.47 -17.77 0.19
CA VAL A 105 -1.60 -18.07 -0.67
C VAL A 105 -1.55 -19.54 -1.04
N GLU A 106 -2.71 -20.15 -1.26
CA GLU A 106 -2.80 -21.51 -1.77
C GLU A 106 -2.04 -21.68 -3.10
N GLY A 107 -1.57 -22.90 -3.37
CA GLY A 107 -0.74 -23.18 -4.56
C GLY A 107 0.73 -22.79 -4.42
N GLY A 108 1.25 -22.62 -3.20
CA GLY A 108 2.68 -22.42 -2.95
C GLY A 108 3.18 -21.03 -3.36
N ILE A 109 2.34 -20.00 -3.25
CA ILE A 109 2.71 -18.62 -3.63
C ILE A 109 2.95 -17.80 -2.35
N LEU A 110 4.13 -17.18 -2.27
CA LEU A 110 4.48 -16.22 -1.23
C LEU A 110 4.43 -14.80 -1.78
N ILE A 111 3.64 -13.94 -1.15
CA ILE A 111 3.54 -12.53 -1.50
C ILE A 111 4.14 -11.69 -0.39
N LEU A 112 5.10 -10.82 -0.73
CA LEU A 112 5.58 -9.76 0.15
C LEU A 112 5.11 -8.43 -0.42
N ALA A 113 4.27 -7.71 0.32
CA ALA A 113 3.69 -6.44 -0.13
C ALA A 113 4.09 -5.30 0.81
N GLU A 114 4.76 -4.29 0.25
CA GLU A 114 5.19 -3.07 0.91
C GLU A 114 3.99 -2.28 1.45
N LEU A 115 4.10 -1.81 2.69
CA LEU A 115 3.15 -0.91 3.32
C LEU A 115 3.48 0.52 2.89
N GLY A 116 2.47 1.34 2.62
CA GLY A 116 2.66 2.74 2.24
C GLY A 116 3.34 3.63 3.30
N ASP A 117 3.35 3.19 4.57
CA ASP A 117 4.05 3.87 5.67
C ASP A 117 4.84 2.86 6.51
N ASP A 118 6.09 3.22 6.82
CA ASP A 118 7.02 2.42 7.63
C ASP A 118 6.51 2.18 9.07
N ARG A 119 5.57 3.01 9.54
CA ARG A 119 4.97 2.90 10.88
C ARG A 119 3.54 2.38 10.87
N ALA A 120 2.96 2.13 9.69
CA ALA A 120 1.60 1.62 9.61
C ALA A 120 1.48 0.26 10.32
N PRO A 121 0.40 0.02 11.08
CA PRO A 121 0.17 -1.27 11.71
C PRO A 121 -0.12 -2.38 10.68
N GLY A 122 -0.54 -2.01 9.48
CA GLY A 122 -0.97 -2.91 8.41
C GLY A 122 -1.33 -2.13 7.15
N PHE A 123 -2.07 -2.75 6.24
CA PHE A 123 -2.51 -2.08 5.01
C PHE A 123 -3.61 -1.06 5.27
N SER A 124 -3.63 0.02 4.50
CA SER A 124 -4.82 0.87 4.43
C SER A 124 -6.01 0.10 3.86
N ALA A 125 -7.22 0.63 4.06
CA ALA A 125 -8.45 0.03 3.52
C ALA A 125 -8.42 -0.06 1.97
N THR A 126 -7.81 0.92 1.30
CA THR A 126 -7.69 0.96 -0.17
C THR A 126 -6.66 -0.03 -0.68
N GLU A 127 -5.50 -0.14 -0.03
CA GLU A 127 -4.48 -1.15 -0.37
C GLU A 127 -5.02 -2.56 -0.16
N SER A 128 -5.72 -2.80 0.97
CA SER A 128 -6.36 -4.08 1.26
C SER A 128 -7.39 -4.48 0.19
N ARG A 129 -8.22 -3.53 -0.26
CA ARG A 129 -9.19 -3.77 -1.34
C ARG A 129 -8.51 -4.05 -2.66
N LEU A 130 -7.45 -3.32 -3.01
CA LEU A 130 -6.69 -3.56 -4.23
C LEU A 130 -6.07 -4.95 -4.22
N LEU A 131 -5.39 -5.33 -3.13
CA LEU A 131 -4.76 -6.64 -3.02
C LEU A 131 -5.79 -7.77 -3.09
N ARG A 132 -6.94 -7.65 -2.39
CA ARG A 132 -8.06 -8.61 -2.54
C ARG A 132 -8.59 -8.66 -3.97
N GLY A 133 -8.73 -7.51 -4.62
CA GLY A 133 -9.16 -7.45 -6.03
C GLY A 133 -8.19 -8.17 -6.96
N ILE A 134 -6.89 -8.00 -6.76
CA ILE A 134 -5.84 -8.70 -7.50
C ILE A 134 -5.95 -10.21 -7.27
N LEU A 135 -5.96 -10.64 -6.01
CA LEU A 135 -6.06 -12.06 -5.63
C LEU A 135 -7.31 -12.72 -6.20
N ASN A 136 -8.46 -12.06 -6.10
CA ASN A 136 -9.72 -12.55 -6.67
C ASN A 136 -9.65 -12.66 -8.20
N ALA A 137 -9.02 -11.70 -8.87
CA ALA A 137 -8.91 -11.70 -10.34
C ALA A 137 -8.06 -12.87 -10.86
N ILE A 138 -7.06 -13.32 -10.08
CA ILE A 138 -6.23 -14.49 -10.39
C ILE A 138 -6.71 -15.77 -9.69
N ASN A 139 -7.91 -15.77 -9.08
CA ASN A 139 -8.51 -16.89 -8.35
C ASN A 139 -7.63 -17.48 -7.24
N LEU A 140 -6.96 -16.62 -6.50
CA LEU A 140 -6.09 -17.01 -5.40
C LEU A 140 -6.72 -16.66 -4.06
N SER A 141 -6.74 -17.63 -3.15
CA SER A 141 -7.23 -17.47 -1.79
C SER A 141 -6.06 -17.40 -0.81
N PRO A 142 -6.03 -16.42 0.11
CA PRO A 142 -5.02 -16.40 1.17
C PRO A 142 -5.17 -17.66 2.03
N SER A 143 -4.06 -18.33 2.34
CA SER A 143 -4.07 -19.60 3.08
C SER A 143 -4.49 -19.43 4.54
N SER A 144 -4.40 -18.20 5.07
CA SER A 144 -4.86 -17.86 6.41
C SER A 144 -6.23 -17.20 6.38
N GLN A 145 -7.14 -17.67 7.24
CA GLN A 145 -8.44 -17.03 7.54
C GLN A 145 -8.29 -15.62 8.19
N GLY A 146 -7.05 -15.19 8.48
CA GLY A 146 -6.75 -13.88 9.06
C GLY A 146 -6.72 -12.73 8.05
N SER A 147 -6.43 -11.53 8.54
CA SER A 147 -6.23 -10.38 7.66
C SER A 147 -4.95 -10.53 6.82
N LEU A 148 -4.95 -9.89 5.63
CA LEU A 148 -3.81 -9.92 4.68
C LEU A 148 -2.54 -9.26 5.25
N ASP A 149 -2.66 -8.51 6.32
CA ASP A 149 -1.60 -7.82 7.04
C ASP A 149 -1.32 -8.42 8.42
N SER A 150 -1.76 -9.66 8.67
CA SER A 150 -1.54 -10.33 9.97
C SER A 150 -0.05 -10.56 10.30
N GLN A 151 0.83 -10.61 9.29
CA GLN A 151 2.27 -10.83 9.46
C GLN A 151 3.08 -9.68 8.85
N VAL A 152 3.20 -8.56 9.58
CA VAL A 152 4.05 -7.42 9.16
C VAL A 152 5.48 -7.58 9.66
N ALA A 153 6.44 -7.49 8.74
CA ALA A 153 7.86 -7.38 9.02
C ALA A 153 8.34 -5.95 8.74
N ARG A 154 9.36 -5.51 9.49
CA ARG A 154 9.94 -4.18 9.36
C ARG A 154 11.45 -4.24 9.40
N TRP A 155 12.06 -3.36 8.63
CA TRP A 155 13.48 -3.07 8.62
C TRP A 155 13.68 -1.56 8.70
N PRO A 156 14.61 -1.07 9.54
CA PRO A 156 15.40 -1.80 10.55
C PRO A 156 14.57 -2.24 11.78
N GLN A 157 14.95 -3.36 12.41
CA GLN A 157 14.22 -3.92 13.57
C GLN A 157 14.57 -3.28 14.91
N SER A 158 15.75 -2.66 15.05
CA SER A 158 16.21 -2.05 16.30
C SER A 158 16.28 -0.52 16.18
N LYS A 159 15.57 0.20 17.05
CA LYS A 159 15.68 1.67 17.20
C LYS A 159 16.90 2.14 18.01
N GLY A 160 17.81 1.25 18.42
CA GLY A 160 18.77 1.55 19.49
C GLY A 160 20.19 1.07 19.30
N ASN A 161 20.55 0.61 18.10
CA ASN A 161 21.92 0.19 17.84
C ASN A 161 22.36 0.75 16.49
N ASN A 162 23.62 1.17 16.37
CA ASN A 162 24.23 1.70 15.14
C ASN A 162 24.39 0.62 14.06
N LEU A 163 23.37 -0.24 13.88
CA LEU A 163 23.34 -1.16 12.77
C LEU A 163 23.30 -0.35 11.49
N PRO A 164 24.05 -0.76 10.45
CA PRO A 164 23.94 -0.17 9.14
C PRO A 164 22.47 -0.32 8.68
N THR A 165 21.85 0.81 8.38
CA THR A 165 20.50 0.90 7.81
C THR A 165 20.55 1.09 6.30
N ASP A 166 21.67 0.72 5.70
CA ASP A 166 21.92 0.86 4.27
C ASP A 166 21.13 -0.17 3.45
N THR A 167 21.04 0.08 2.15
CA THR A 167 20.38 -0.82 1.19
C THR A 167 20.97 -2.24 1.24
N LYS A 168 22.28 -2.36 1.49
CA LYS A 168 22.96 -3.65 1.66
C LYS A 168 22.41 -4.44 2.85
N ALA A 169 22.39 -3.85 4.04
CA ALA A 169 21.88 -4.53 5.22
C ALA A 169 20.37 -4.83 5.10
N ALA A 170 19.60 -3.97 4.42
CA ALA A 170 18.20 -4.24 4.10
C ALA A 170 18.05 -5.46 3.18
N GLY A 171 18.91 -5.59 2.16
CA GLY A 171 18.95 -6.73 1.26
C GLY A 171 19.35 -8.02 1.96
N GLU A 172 20.40 -7.98 2.80
CA GLU A 172 20.82 -9.12 3.63
C GLU A 172 19.70 -9.59 4.56
N PHE A 173 19.00 -8.64 5.20
CA PHE A 173 17.82 -8.94 6.01
C PHE A 173 16.72 -9.62 5.20
N LEU A 174 16.40 -9.08 4.00
CA LEU A 174 15.33 -9.63 3.16
C LEU A 174 15.67 -11.05 2.69
N HIS A 175 16.92 -11.32 2.31
CA HIS A 175 17.36 -12.67 1.96
C HIS A 175 17.28 -13.63 3.14
N ALA A 176 17.82 -13.23 4.30
CA ALA A 176 17.75 -14.06 5.50
C ALA A 176 16.29 -14.34 5.91
N TYR A 177 15.41 -13.35 5.73
CA TYR A 177 13.97 -13.51 5.95
C TYR A 177 13.36 -14.52 4.99
N LEU A 178 13.65 -14.42 3.69
CA LEU A 178 13.14 -15.33 2.66
C LEU A 178 13.67 -16.76 2.83
N ASP A 179 14.94 -16.93 3.16
CA ASP A 179 15.54 -18.24 3.46
C ASP A 179 14.86 -18.88 4.67
N ALA A 180 14.60 -18.09 5.72
CA ALA A 180 13.84 -18.56 6.88
C ALA A 180 12.39 -18.91 6.54
N GLN A 181 11.76 -18.23 5.56
CA GLN A 181 10.44 -18.63 5.07
C GLN A 181 10.50 -19.91 4.23
N ALA A 182 11.51 -20.07 3.38
CA ALA A 182 11.65 -21.25 2.53
C ALA A 182 11.85 -22.53 3.37
N GLN A 183 12.51 -22.41 4.53
CA GLN A 183 12.64 -23.51 5.49
C GLN A 183 11.34 -23.84 6.23
N ARG A 184 10.40 -22.89 6.34
CA ARG A 184 9.13 -23.06 7.08
C ARG A 184 7.96 -23.42 6.18
N SER A 185 8.01 -23.01 4.92
CA SER A 185 6.96 -23.18 3.94
C SER A 185 7.58 -23.43 2.57
N ASN A 186 7.14 -24.49 1.90
CA ASN A 186 7.50 -24.73 0.51
C ASN A 186 6.64 -23.80 -0.36
N PHE A 187 7.21 -22.66 -0.74
CA PHE A 187 6.65 -21.81 -1.78
C PHE A 187 7.49 -21.93 -3.04
N GLU A 188 6.83 -22.02 -4.17
CA GLU A 188 7.45 -22.15 -5.50
C GLU A 188 7.49 -20.82 -6.23
N VAL A 189 6.59 -19.90 -5.91
CA VAL A 189 6.48 -18.60 -6.56
C VAL A 189 6.61 -17.50 -5.51
N LEU A 190 7.49 -16.52 -5.79
CA LEU A 190 7.66 -15.31 -5.00
C LEU A 190 7.12 -14.10 -5.76
N LEU A 191 6.15 -13.39 -5.16
CA LEU A 191 5.64 -12.12 -5.65
C LEU A 191 6.08 -10.97 -4.72
N LEU A 192 6.93 -10.08 -5.21
CA LEU A 192 7.40 -8.89 -4.49
C LEU A 192 6.63 -7.66 -5.00
N LEU A 193 5.80 -7.06 -4.15
CA LEU A 193 5.06 -5.84 -4.47
C LEU A 193 5.61 -4.68 -3.64
N GLY A 194 6.52 -3.90 -4.23
CA GLY A 194 7.17 -2.82 -3.50
C GLY A 194 8.41 -2.32 -4.22
N ASP A 195 8.50 -1.01 -4.42
CA ASP A 195 9.65 -0.42 -5.10
C ASP A 195 10.89 -0.53 -4.20
N LYS A 196 10.74 -0.32 -2.87
CA LYS A 196 11.84 -0.49 -1.91
C LYS A 196 12.24 -1.94 -1.69
N LEU A 197 11.24 -2.85 -1.68
CA LEU A 197 11.48 -4.29 -1.60
C LEU A 197 12.28 -4.78 -2.80
N LYS A 198 11.89 -4.32 -4.00
CA LYS A 198 12.60 -4.63 -5.24
C LYS A 198 14.03 -4.12 -5.20
N GLU A 199 14.25 -2.88 -4.78
CA GLU A 199 15.59 -2.30 -4.63
C GLU A 199 16.48 -3.14 -3.72
N ALA A 200 16.01 -3.47 -2.51
CA ALA A 200 16.76 -4.27 -1.55
C ALA A 200 17.05 -5.70 -2.05
N TYR A 201 16.07 -6.31 -2.73
CA TYR A 201 16.20 -7.65 -3.27
C TYR A 201 17.22 -7.73 -4.42
N VAL A 202 17.09 -6.84 -5.41
CA VAL A 202 17.99 -6.81 -6.58
C VAL A 202 19.42 -6.51 -6.16
N PHE A 203 19.62 -5.52 -5.28
CA PHE A 203 20.95 -5.17 -4.77
C PHE A 203 21.64 -6.38 -4.12
N SER A 204 20.90 -7.14 -3.32
CA SER A 204 21.47 -8.31 -2.65
C SER A 204 21.72 -9.50 -3.58
N GLU A 205 20.86 -9.72 -4.60
CA GLU A 205 21.13 -10.74 -5.62
C GLU A 205 22.38 -10.42 -6.45
N GLU A 206 22.64 -9.14 -6.75
CA GLU A 206 23.84 -8.72 -7.46
C GLU A 206 25.12 -8.95 -6.66
N GLU A 207 25.11 -8.65 -5.34
CA GLU A 207 26.30 -8.82 -4.50
C GLU A 207 26.56 -10.28 -4.07
N GLN A 208 25.51 -11.04 -3.75
CA GLN A 208 25.65 -12.37 -3.13
C GLN A 208 25.28 -13.54 -4.06
N GLY A 209 24.78 -13.25 -5.25
CA GLY A 209 24.25 -14.22 -6.19
C GLY A 209 22.85 -14.73 -5.81
N PRO A 210 22.19 -15.48 -6.73
CA PRO A 210 20.85 -16.01 -6.48
C PRO A 210 20.90 -17.12 -5.41
N LYS A 211 20.56 -16.78 -4.17
CA LYS A 211 20.48 -17.74 -3.06
C LYS A 211 19.13 -18.45 -2.97
N LEU A 212 18.05 -17.77 -3.33
CA LEU A 212 16.70 -18.30 -3.20
C LEU A 212 16.32 -19.11 -4.45
N THR A 213 16.17 -20.43 -4.29
CA THR A 213 15.64 -21.35 -5.29
C THR A 213 14.12 -21.35 -5.26
N VAL A 214 13.51 -20.57 -6.14
CA VAL A 214 12.07 -20.57 -6.43
C VAL A 214 11.85 -20.73 -7.93
N ASN A 215 10.75 -21.35 -8.32
CA ASN A 215 10.40 -21.63 -9.71
C ASN A 215 10.11 -20.34 -10.49
N SER A 216 9.52 -19.34 -9.83
CA SER A 216 9.24 -18.04 -10.45
C SER A 216 9.35 -16.90 -9.46
N LYS A 217 9.95 -15.79 -9.92
CA LYS A 217 10.06 -14.51 -9.19
C LYS A 217 9.35 -13.45 -10.01
N ILE A 218 8.34 -12.83 -9.43
CA ILE A 218 7.59 -11.73 -10.05
C ILE A 218 7.75 -10.50 -9.17
N MET A 219 8.17 -9.40 -9.78
CA MET A 219 8.36 -8.12 -9.09
C MET A 219 7.40 -7.09 -9.69
N GLY A 220 6.73 -6.35 -8.82
CA GLY A 220 5.83 -5.26 -9.19
C GLY A 220 5.98 -4.06 -8.28
N SER A 221 5.39 -2.93 -8.66
CA SER A 221 5.36 -1.75 -7.81
C SER A 221 4.54 -1.96 -6.54
N SER A 222 4.73 -1.07 -5.56
CA SER A 222 3.94 -1.07 -4.32
C SER A 222 2.44 -0.91 -4.58
N LEU A 223 1.61 -1.41 -3.64
CA LEU A 223 0.16 -1.23 -3.70
C LEU A 223 -0.22 0.26 -3.76
N LEU A 224 0.45 1.10 -2.97
CA LEU A 224 0.28 2.54 -3.01
C LEU A 224 0.66 3.13 -4.38
N GLY A 225 1.80 2.72 -4.94
CA GLY A 225 2.23 3.16 -6.27
C GLY A 225 1.23 2.78 -7.37
N MET A 226 0.63 1.59 -7.28
CA MET A 226 -0.43 1.16 -8.18
C MET A 226 -1.74 1.93 -8.01
N LEU A 227 -2.09 2.33 -6.78
CA LEU A 227 -3.25 3.18 -6.54
C LEU A 227 -3.08 4.58 -7.14
N GLN A 228 -1.85 5.11 -7.11
CA GLN A 228 -1.51 6.43 -7.66
C GLN A 228 -1.38 6.41 -9.19
N THR A 229 -0.83 5.34 -9.77
CA THR A 229 -0.54 5.25 -11.20
C THR A 229 -1.20 4.01 -11.80
N PRO A 230 -2.33 4.15 -12.52
CA PRO A 230 -3.06 3.00 -13.07
C PRO A 230 -2.27 2.12 -14.05
N SER A 231 -1.32 2.67 -14.81
CA SER A 231 -0.51 1.89 -15.75
C SER A 231 0.32 0.80 -15.06
N LYS A 232 0.73 1.03 -13.81
CA LYS A 232 1.46 0.04 -13.00
C LYS A 232 0.62 -1.20 -12.69
N LYS A 233 -0.71 -1.08 -12.65
CA LYS A 233 -1.63 -2.23 -12.48
C LYS A 233 -1.64 -3.11 -13.72
N ALA A 234 -1.61 -2.50 -14.91
CA ALA A 234 -1.59 -3.24 -16.17
C ALA A 234 -0.27 -4.02 -16.33
N GLU A 235 0.86 -3.37 -16.02
CA GLU A 235 2.17 -4.02 -16.00
C GLU A 235 2.21 -5.22 -15.04
N LEU A 236 1.71 -5.06 -13.81
CA LEU A 236 1.61 -6.17 -12.87
C LEU A 236 0.70 -7.28 -13.43
N TRP A 237 -0.45 -6.92 -13.99
CA TRP A 237 -1.44 -7.87 -14.52
C TRP A 237 -0.84 -8.80 -15.57
N ASP A 238 -0.07 -8.26 -16.52
CA ASP A 238 0.56 -9.05 -17.57
C ASP A 238 1.53 -10.11 -17.02
N ASN A 239 2.16 -9.82 -15.87
CA ASN A 239 3.06 -10.76 -15.21
C ASN A 239 2.33 -11.82 -14.37
N ILE A 240 1.17 -11.49 -13.78
CA ILE A 240 0.48 -12.37 -12.83
C ILE A 240 -0.71 -13.14 -13.42
N LYS A 241 -1.22 -12.77 -14.60
CA LYS A 241 -2.44 -13.38 -15.19
C LYS A 241 -2.36 -14.90 -15.41
N HIS A 242 -1.15 -15.46 -15.45
CA HIS A 242 -0.94 -16.89 -15.60
C HIS A 242 -0.83 -17.64 -14.26
N LEU A 243 -0.73 -16.94 -13.14
CA LEU A 243 -0.56 -17.54 -11.81
C LEU A 243 -1.79 -18.30 -11.33
N GLY A 244 -2.99 -17.95 -11.80
CA GLY A 244 -4.21 -18.68 -11.42
C GLY A 244 -4.21 -20.16 -11.80
N LYS A 245 -3.31 -20.59 -12.69
CA LYS A 245 -3.11 -22.01 -13.04
C LYS A 245 -2.47 -22.83 -11.91
N TYR A 246 -1.74 -22.20 -10.98
CA TYR A 246 -1.08 -22.88 -9.87
C TYR A 246 -2.04 -23.23 -8.71
N GLY A 247 -3.23 -22.63 -8.67
CA GLY A 247 -4.27 -22.94 -7.67
C GLY A 247 -5.17 -24.14 -8.00
N HIS A 248 -4.77 -25.01 -8.93
CA HIS A 248 -5.60 -26.13 -9.45
C HIS A 248 -4.89 -27.49 -9.45
N THR A 249 -3.92 -27.68 -8.56
CA THR A 249 -3.38 -29.02 -8.30
C THR A 249 -4.19 -29.68 -7.18
N ASP A 250 -5.14 -30.53 -7.59
CA ASP A 250 -5.80 -31.55 -6.75
C ASP A 250 -4.79 -32.55 -6.16
#